data_AF-A0A935H3P9-F1
#
_entry.id   AF-A0A935H3P9-F1
#
_cell.length_a   1.000
_cell.length_b   1.000
_cell.length_c   1.000
_cell.angle_alpha   90.00
_cell.angle_beta   90.00
_cell.angle_gamma   90.00
#
_symmetry.space_group_name_H-M   'P 1'
#
loop_
_entity.id
_entity.type
_entity.pdbx_description
1 polymer ?
#
loop_
_entity_poly.entity_id
_entity_poly.type
_entity_poly.pdbx_seq_one_letter_code
_entity_poly.pdbx_strand_id
1 'polypeptide(L)'
;MSREKLYAQAILQLLANPGVADLGRCTGSEGWFAAPCIPPVSEAAAKKQLDDIATSPATVKKRYALLIANQDYRAPIPALETPKKDAEEIARVLQSEYGYEVTTLKDASKRDIVKGLVKLAGTASAADSVVVLYAGHGYLVAKTGLGYWIPTDATPTAAEGWISNSDITKLLAAVPARQLILISDSCYRAPDERKTGGFVACQARCPA
;
A
#
# COMPACT_ATOMS: atom_id res chain seq x y z
N MET A 1 -23.88 1.23 -2.94
CA MET A 1 -24.44 0.03 -3.59
C MET A 1 -23.49 -1.12 -3.32
N SER A 2 -23.96 -2.27 -2.81
CA SER A 2 -23.08 -3.42 -2.52
C SER A 2 -22.49 -3.97 -3.81
N ARG A 3 -21.26 -4.49 -3.75
CA ARG A 3 -20.57 -5.12 -4.89
C ARG A 3 -21.41 -6.21 -5.55
N GLU A 4 -22.22 -6.90 -4.77
CA GLU A 4 -23.17 -7.91 -5.24
C GLU A 4 -24.20 -7.34 -6.23
N LYS A 5 -24.72 -6.13 -5.98
CA LYS A 5 -25.68 -5.50 -6.91
C LYS A 5 -25.02 -5.00 -8.21
N LEU A 6 -23.74 -4.67 -8.15
CA LEU A 6 -22.95 -4.21 -9.30
C LEU A 6 -22.67 -5.34 -10.30
N TYR A 7 -22.52 -6.57 -9.81
CA TYR A 7 -22.18 -7.73 -10.63
C TYR A 7 -23.25 -8.81 -10.67
N ALA A 8 -24.40 -8.61 -10.02
CA ALA A 8 -25.49 -9.60 -9.93
C ALA A 8 -25.86 -10.17 -11.29
N GLN A 9 -25.94 -9.32 -12.31
CA GLN A 9 -26.31 -9.74 -13.66
C GLN A 9 -25.22 -10.56 -14.34
N ALA A 10 -23.95 -10.19 -14.18
CA ALA A 10 -22.82 -10.96 -14.69
C ALA A 10 -22.68 -12.32 -13.98
N ILE A 11 -22.90 -12.35 -12.66
CA ILE A 11 -22.88 -13.59 -11.86
C ILE A 11 -24.02 -14.52 -12.30
N LEU A 12 -25.24 -14.00 -12.47
CA LEU A 12 -26.37 -14.80 -12.96
C LEU A 12 -26.12 -15.40 -14.34
N GLN A 13 -25.45 -14.65 -15.23
CA GLN A 13 -25.07 -15.14 -16.56
C GLN A 13 -24.03 -16.27 -16.48
N LEU A 14 -23.03 -16.15 -15.60
CA LEU A 14 -22.02 -17.19 -15.39
C LEU A 14 -22.57 -18.44 -14.70
N LEU A 15 -23.51 -18.28 -13.78
CA LEU A 15 -24.18 -19.41 -13.13
C LEU A 15 -25.08 -20.18 -14.11
N ALA A 16 -25.71 -19.47 -15.05
CA ALA A 16 -26.55 -20.06 -16.09
C ALA A 16 -25.74 -20.74 -17.20
N ASN A 17 -24.59 -20.18 -17.57
CA ASN A 17 -23.66 -20.77 -18.52
C ASN A 17 -22.21 -20.39 -18.15
N PRO A 18 -21.46 -21.31 -17.52
CA PRO A 18 -20.07 -21.06 -17.13
C PRO A 18 -19.16 -20.71 -18.32
N GLY A 19 -19.47 -21.22 -19.52
CA GLY A 19 -18.72 -20.97 -20.74
C GLY A 19 -18.86 -19.55 -21.30
N VAL A 20 -19.73 -18.70 -20.71
CA VAL A 20 -19.78 -17.26 -21.05
C VAL A 20 -18.49 -16.53 -20.65
N ALA A 21 -17.71 -17.09 -19.73
CA ALA A 21 -16.37 -16.60 -19.39
C ALA A 21 -15.29 -16.99 -20.42
N ASP A 22 -15.55 -17.99 -21.26
CA ASP A 22 -14.56 -18.53 -22.20
C ASP A 22 -14.52 -17.67 -23.47
N LEU A 23 -13.73 -16.60 -23.41
CA LEU A 23 -13.50 -15.74 -24.57
C LEU A 23 -12.72 -16.50 -25.64
N GLY A 24 -13.24 -16.52 -26.87
CA GLY A 24 -12.54 -17.07 -28.03
C GLY A 24 -11.25 -16.31 -28.35
N ARG A 25 -10.34 -16.93 -29.12
CA ARG A 25 -9.14 -16.23 -29.61
C ARG A 25 -9.53 -15.19 -30.66
N CYS A 26 -8.89 -14.03 -30.62
CA CYS A 26 -9.09 -13.00 -31.63
C CYS A 26 -8.64 -13.51 -33.00
N THR A 27 -9.56 -13.54 -33.98
CA THR A 27 -9.29 -13.92 -35.36
C THR A 27 -9.21 -12.67 -36.24
N GLY A 28 -8.10 -11.93 -36.15
CA GLY A 28 -7.84 -10.78 -37.02
C GLY A 28 -8.59 -9.49 -36.64
N SER A 29 -8.20 -8.39 -37.28
CA SER A 29 -8.55 -7.02 -36.90
C SER A 29 -10.04 -6.69 -37.13
N GLU A 30 -10.85 -6.91 -36.12
CA GLU A 30 -12.21 -6.41 -36.07
C GLU A 30 -12.27 -5.23 -35.10
N GLY A 31 -12.86 -4.13 -35.57
CA GLY A 31 -12.78 -2.81 -34.96
C GLY A 31 -13.43 -2.72 -33.57
N TRP A 32 -13.56 -1.49 -33.08
CA TRP A 32 -14.00 -1.13 -31.72
C TRP A 32 -15.32 -1.78 -31.25
N PHE A 33 -16.12 -2.37 -32.15
CA PHE A 33 -17.40 -3.03 -31.87
C PHE A 33 -17.34 -4.57 -31.79
N ALA A 34 -16.16 -5.18 -31.89
CA ALA A 34 -16.03 -6.64 -31.81
C ALA A 34 -16.25 -7.17 -30.37
N ALA A 35 -16.76 -8.39 -30.27
CA ALA A 35 -16.90 -9.08 -28.98
C ALA A 35 -15.52 -9.24 -28.30
N PRO A 36 -15.45 -9.15 -26.96
CA PRO A 36 -14.19 -9.34 -26.24
C PRO A 36 -13.59 -10.72 -26.57
N CYS A 37 -12.31 -10.74 -26.92
CA CYS A 37 -11.58 -11.93 -27.32
C CYS A 37 -10.18 -11.95 -26.69
N ILE A 38 -9.58 -13.14 -26.62
CA ILE A 38 -8.21 -13.31 -26.12
C ILE A 38 -7.24 -13.07 -27.28
N PRO A 39 -6.36 -12.06 -27.23
CA PRO A 39 -5.37 -11.86 -28.29
C PRO A 39 -4.45 -13.09 -28.38
N PRO A 40 -4.01 -13.50 -29.58
CA PRO A 40 -3.08 -14.60 -29.71
C PRO A 40 -1.74 -14.23 -29.07
N VAL A 41 -1.48 -14.78 -27.88
CA VAL A 41 -0.14 -14.75 -27.28
C VAL A 41 0.66 -15.84 -27.99
N SER A 42 1.71 -15.47 -28.71
CA SER A 42 2.56 -16.49 -29.33
C SER A 42 3.21 -17.34 -28.24
N GLU A 43 3.22 -18.66 -28.42
CA GLU A 43 3.90 -19.58 -27.49
C GLU A 43 5.37 -19.21 -27.33
N ALA A 44 6.00 -18.67 -28.39
CA ALA A 44 7.35 -18.13 -28.33
C ALA A 44 7.48 -16.90 -27.42
N ALA A 45 6.52 -15.96 -27.43
CA ALA A 45 6.52 -14.80 -26.54
C ALA A 45 6.22 -15.19 -25.09
N ALA A 46 5.26 -16.09 -24.87
CA ALA A 46 4.95 -16.61 -23.55
C ALA A 46 6.13 -17.39 -22.97
N LYS A 47 6.76 -18.26 -23.77
CA LYS A 47 7.94 -19.04 -23.39
C LYS A 47 9.14 -18.13 -23.16
N LYS A 48 9.38 -17.13 -23.99
CA LYS A 48 10.43 -16.13 -23.76
C LYS A 48 10.19 -15.34 -22.48
N GLN A 49 8.96 -14.93 -22.15
CA GLN A 49 8.66 -14.29 -20.86
C GLN A 49 8.86 -15.24 -19.68
N LEU A 50 8.46 -16.51 -19.81
CA LEU A 50 8.67 -17.54 -18.80
C LEU A 50 10.16 -17.82 -18.59
N ASP A 51 10.93 -17.90 -19.67
CA ASP A 51 12.38 -18.09 -19.66
C ASP A 51 13.08 -16.84 -19.11
N ASP A 52 12.64 -15.62 -19.45
CA ASP A 52 13.19 -14.37 -18.91
C ASP A 52 12.90 -14.23 -17.40
N ILE A 53 11.76 -14.75 -16.91
CA ILE A 53 11.43 -14.84 -15.47
C ILE A 53 12.25 -15.94 -14.77
N ALA A 54 12.42 -17.10 -15.41
CA ALA A 54 13.14 -18.25 -14.86
C ALA A 54 14.67 -18.09 -14.91
N THR A 55 15.19 -17.30 -15.85
CA THR A 55 16.62 -17.09 -16.11
C THR A 55 17.14 -15.78 -15.52
N SER A 56 16.29 -14.99 -14.87
CA SER A 56 16.77 -13.89 -14.03
C SER A 56 17.01 -14.41 -12.61
N PRO A 57 18.25 -14.77 -12.22
CA PRO A 57 18.61 -14.71 -10.82
C PRO A 57 18.67 -13.21 -10.54
N ALA A 58 17.52 -12.60 -10.30
CA ALA A 58 17.51 -11.27 -9.75
C ALA A 58 17.89 -11.39 -8.28
N THR A 59 19.16 -11.71 -8.05
CA THR A 59 19.79 -11.70 -6.75
C THR A 59 19.74 -10.27 -6.26
N VAL A 60 18.71 -10.00 -5.45
CA VAL A 60 18.61 -8.79 -4.66
C VAL A 60 19.93 -8.64 -3.90
N LYS A 61 20.65 -7.56 -4.17
CA LYS A 61 22.00 -7.37 -3.62
C LYS A 61 21.93 -6.98 -2.14
N LYS A 62 21.15 -5.96 -1.81
CA LYS A 62 20.85 -5.55 -0.45
C LYS A 62 19.35 -5.39 -0.22
N ARG A 63 18.96 -5.49 1.05
CA ARG A 63 17.57 -5.44 1.50
C ARG A 63 17.47 -4.39 2.59
N TYR A 64 16.66 -3.37 2.38
CA TYR A 64 16.46 -2.27 3.33
C TYR A 64 15.01 -2.24 3.80
N ALA A 65 14.80 -2.03 5.10
CA ALA A 65 13.46 -1.81 5.61
C ALA A 65 13.40 -0.54 6.45
N LEU A 66 12.35 0.25 6.23
CA LEU A 66 11.99 1.37 7.10
C LEU A 66 10.64 1.08 7.73
N LEU A 67 10.63 0.83 9.04
CA LEU A 67 9.40 0.59 9.80
C LEU A 67 9.08 1.84 10.63
N ILE A 68 7.91 2.40 10.42
CA ILE A 68 7.44 3.60 11.11
C ILE A 68 6.28 3.18 11.99
N ALA A 69 6.44 3.32 13.29
CA ALA A 69 5.49 2.88 14.31
C ALA A 69 5.13 4.06 15.21
N ASN A 70 4.01 4.71 14.91
CA ASN A 70 3.53 5.86 15.66
C ASN A 70 2.40 5.42 16.59
N GLN A 71 2.64 5.52 17.89
CA GLN A 71 1.75 4.98 18.92
C GLN A 71 1.37 6.02 19.97
N ASP A 72 2.36 6.73 20.53
CA ASP A 72 2.16 7.62 21.67
C ASP A 72 1.90 9.06 21.18
N TYR A 73 0.69 9.29 20.69
CA TYR A 73 0.25 10.61 20.24
C TYR A 73 -0.06 11.55 21.40
N ARG A 74 0.16 12.84 21.18
CA ARG A 74 -0.26 13.88 22.12
C ARG A 74 -1.73 14.20 21.93
N ALA A 75 -2.39 14.53 23.05
CA ALA A 75 -3.77 15.00 23.01
C ALA A 75 -3.92 16.20 22.05
N PRO A 76 -5.01 16.25 21.28
CA PRO A 76 -6.21 15.40 21.37
C PRO A 76 -6.21 14.18 20.42
N ILE A 77 -5.08 13.85 19.78
CA ILE A 77 -4.98 12.64 18.96
C ILE A 77 -4.84 11.43 19.91
N PRO A 78 -5.72 10.42 19.84
CA PRO A 78 -5.66 9.26 20.73
C PRO A 78 -4.38 8.44 20.49
N ALA A 79 -3.80 7.91 21.56
CA ALA A 79 -2.74 6.90 21.43
C ALA A 79 -3.27 5.60 20.80
N LEU A 80 -2.38 4.82 20.20
CA LEU A 80 -2.63 3.46 19.73
C LEU A 80 -2.00 2.44 20.69
N GLU A 81 -2.29 1.15 20.53
CA GLU A 81 -1.83 0.12 21.48
C GLU A 81 -0.69 -0.75 20.94
N THR A 82 -0.72 -1.09 19.65
CA THR A 82 0.13 -2.14 19.06
C THR A 82 1.27 -1.69 18.13
N PRO A 83 1.27 -0.50 17.47
CA PRO A 83 2.23 -0.19 16.39
C PRO A 83 3.70 -0.47 16.73
N LYS A 84 4.16 -0.12 17.95
CA LYS A 84 5.56 -0.34 18.34
C LYS A 84 5.90 -1.82 18.45
N LYS A 85 5.01 -2.61 19.07
CA LYS A 85 5.18 -4.06 19.24
C LYS A 85 5.15 -4.76 17.89
N ASP A 86 4.22 -4.39 17.03
CA ASP A 86 4.08 -4.98 15.69
C ASP A 86 5.34 -4.71 14.85
N ALA A 87 5.86 -3.48 14.89
CA ALA A 87 7.10 -3.14 14.19
C ALA A 87 8.34 -3.85 14.75
N GLU A 88 8.39 -4.14 16.04
CA GLU A 88 9.49 -4.92 16.64
C GLU A 88 9.49 -6.38 16.16
N GLU A 89 8.33 -7.03 16.15
CA GLU A 89 8.20 -8.41 15.67
C GLU A 89 8.49 -8.51 14.16
N ILE A 90 7.98 -7.57 13.37
CA ILE A 90 8.26 -7.51 11.93
C ILE A 90 9.75 -7.23 11.69
N ALA A 91 10.37 -6.32 12.44
CA ALA A 91 11.81 -6.05 12.34
C ALA A 91 12.62 -7.32 12.58
N ARG A 92 12.28 -8.08 13.62
CA ARG A 92 12.95 -9.34 13.97
C ARG A 92 12.91 -10.31 12.80
N VAL A 93 11.72 -10.59 12.25
CA VAL A 93 11.54 -11.52 11.12
C VAL A 93 12.30 -11.05 9.89
N LEU A 94 12.17 -9.76 9.53
CA LEU A 94 12.87 -9.18 8.37
C LEU A 94 14.39 -9.29 8.51
N GLN A 95 14.94 -9.09 9.70
CA GLN A 95 16.37 -9.24 9.98
C GLN A 95 16.81 -10.71 9.95
N SER A 96 16.16 -11.58 10.74
CA SER A 96 16.66 -12.94 10.98
C SER A 96 16.41 -13.91 9.83
N GLU A 97 15.26 -13.78 9.16
CA GLU A 97 14.86 -14.73 8.11
C GLU A 97 15.14 -14.20 6.71
N TYR A 98 15.09 -12.87 6.56
CA TYR A 98 15.18 -12.24 5.25
C TYR A 98 16.40 -11.33 5.09
N GLY A 99 17.26 -11.16 6.11
CA GLY A 99 18.52 -10.42 5.99
C GLY A 99 18.35 -8.93 5.64
N TYR A 100 17.25 -8.31 6.06
CA TYR A 100 17.03 -6.87 5.87
C TYR A 100 17.85 -6.04 6.85
N GLU A 101 18.44 -4.95 6.35
CA GLU A 101 18.92 -3.83 7.16
C GLU A 101 17.71 -2.97 7.58
N VAL A 102 17.18 -3.22 8.77
CA VAL A 102 15.97 -2.57 9.29
C VAL A 102 16.30 -1.30 10.07
N THR A 103 15.63 -0.20 9.73
CA THR A 103 15.55 1.03 10.53
C THR A 103 14.14 1.18 11.06
N THR A 104 13.98 1.20 12.39
CA THR A 104 12.67 1.40 13.03
C THR A 104 12.58 2.81 13.63
N LEU A 105 11.57 3.58 13.22
CA LEU A 105 11.22 4.87 13.77
C LEU A 105 10.00 4.70 14.67
N LYS A 106 10.15 5.00 15.96
CA LYS A 106 9.06 4.96 16.94
C LYS A 106 8.60 6.37 17.27
N ASP A 107 7.30 6.60 17.25
CA ASP A 107 6.68 7.92 17.47
C ASP A 107 7.33 9.03 16.65
N ALA A 108 7.49 8.77 15.36
CA ALA A 108 8.22 9.60 14.43
C ALA A 108 7.50 10.92 14.13
N SER A 109 8.26 12.01 14.15
CA SER A 109 7.80 13.31 13.64
C SER A 109 7.69 13.31 12.12
N LYS A 110 7.00 14.31 11.55
CA LYS A 110 6.97 14.52 10.09
C LYS A 110 8.38 14.56 9.50
N ARG A 111 9.29 15.25 10.19
CA ARG A 111 10.69 15.39 9.79
C ARG A 111 11.40 14.04 9.77
N ASP A 112 11.19 13.20 10.78
CA ASP A 112 11.87 11.90 10.88
C ASP A 112 11.41 10.96 9.77
N ILE A 113 10.10 10.92 9.48
CA ILE A 113 9.54 10.11 8.40
C ILE A 113 10.10 10.54 7.05
N VAL A 114 10.03 11.83 6.73
CA VAL A 114 10.56 12.38 5.47
C VAL A 114 12.05 12.12 5.35
N LYS A 115 12.83 12.33 6.43
CA LYS A 115 14.26 12.06 6.45
C LYS A 115 14.55 10.57 6.21
N GLY A 116 13.77 9.67 6.79
CA GLY A 116 13.90 8.23 6.59
C GLY A 116 13.67 7.84 5.12
N LEU A 117 12.60 8.35 4.51
CA LEU A 117 12.29 8.11 3.10
C LEU A 117 13.35 8.69 2.15
N VAL A 118 13.82 9.91 2.40
CA VAL A 118 14.91 10.53 1.62
C VAL A 118 16.22 9.75 1.77
N LYS A 119 16.52 9.24 2.98
CA LYS A 119 17.69 8.39 3.20
C LYS A 119 17.61 7.11 2.39
N LEU A 120 16.44 6.47 2.31
CA LEU A 120 16.25 5.29 1.45
C LEU A 120 16.55 5.62 -0.02
N ALA A 121 16.03 6.75 -0.52
CA ALA A 121 16.28 7.18 -1.90
C ALA A 121 17.77 7.40 -2.21
N GLY A 122 18.53 7.92 -1.24
CA GLY A 122 19.98 8.12 -1.40
C GLY A 122 20.85 6.88 -1.12
N THR A 123 20.30 5.83 -0.49
CA THR A 123 21.06 4.64 -0.07
C THR A 123 20.82 3.44 -0.98
N ALA A 124 19.57 3.23 -1.41
CA ALA A 124 19.19 2.09 -2.24
C ALA A 124 19.71 2.23 -3.67
N SER A 125 19.92 1.10 -4.34
CA SER A 125 20.31 1.01 -5.74
C SER A 125 19.32 0.15 -6.55
N ALA A 126 19.44 0.18 -7.88
CA ALA A 126 18.61 -0.60 -8.82
C ALA A 126 18.72 -2.12 -8.68
N ALA A 127 19.61 -2.63 -7.84
CA ALA A 127 19.74 -4.05 -7.52
C ALA A 127 19.12 -4.44 -6.16
N ASP A 128 18.59 -3.47 -5.40
CA ASP A 128 18.18 -3.68 -4.02
C ASP A 128 16.66 -3.86 -3.87
N SER A 129 16.25 -4.38 -2.72
CA SER A 129 14.84 -4.47 -2.30
C SER A 129 14.59 -3.56 -1.11
N VAL A 130 13.47 -2.84 -1.14
CA VAL A 130 13.07 -1.90 -0.10
C VAL A 130 11.67 -2.25 0.40
N VAL A 131 11.52 -2.33 1.72
CA VAL A 131 10.23 -2.42 2.39
C VAL A 131 10.02 -1.16 3.22
N VAL A 132 8.87 -0.53 3.07
CA VAL A 132 8.43 0.55 3.95
C VAL A 132 7.14 0.11 4.62
N LEU A 133 7.13 0.13 5.94
CA LEU A 133 5.93 -0.11 6.73
C LEU A 133 5.58 1.14 7.51
N TYR A 134 4.32 1.54 7.46
CA TYR A 134 3.78 2.58 8.31
C TYR A 134 2.62 2.01 9.11
N ALA A 135 2.71 2.10 10.44
CA ALA A 135 1.65 1.78 11.38
C ALA A 135 1.35 3.02 12.22
N GLY A 136 0.14 3.53 12.13
CA GLY A 136 -0.24 4.77 12.80
C GLY A 136 -1.56 5.35 12.32
N HIS A 137 -1.90 6.54 12.80
CA HIS A 137 -3.11 7.24 12.38
C HIS A 137 -3.01 7.65 10.91
N GLY A 138 -4.13 7.52 10.23
CA GLY A 138 -4.37 8.05 8.89
C GLY A 138 -5.58 8.97 8.91
N TYR A 139 -5.65 9.89 7.95
CA TYR A 139 -6.82 10.74 7.76
C TYR A 139 -7.20 10.81 6.29
N LEU A 140 -8.49 10.69 6.00
CA LEU A 140 -9.03 10.83 4.65
C LEU A 140 -9.90 12.07 4.59
N VAL A 141 -9.49 13.06 3.81
CA VAL A 141 -10.29 14.27 3.58
C VAL A 141 -11.40 13.92 2.59
N ALA A 142 -12.64 13.81 3.08
CA ALA A 142 -13.78 13.38 2.27
C ALA A 142 -14.00 14.22 1.00
N LYS A 143 -13.83 15.55 1.11
CA LYS A 143 -14.07 16.49 0.00
C LYS A 143 -13.09 16.34 -1.16
N THR A 144 -11.84 15.98 -0.87
CA THR A 144 -10.77 15.88 -1.88
C THR A 144 -10.38 14.44 -2.19
N GLY A 145 -10.81 13.48 -1.37
CA GLY A 145 -10.37 12.09 -1.43
C GLY A 145 -8.90 11.88 -1.05
N LEU A 146 -8.22 12.91 -0.53
CA LEU A 146 -6.79 12.83 -0.21
C LEU A 146 -6.57 12.15 1.14
N GLY A 147 -5.74 11.11 1.11
CA GLY A 147 -5.25 10.41 2.30
C GLY A 147 -3.98 11.05 2.86
N TYR A 148 -3.84 11.02 4.18
CA TYR A 148 -2.70 11.55 4.91
C TYR A 148 -2.24 10.56 5.98
N TRP A 149 -0.93 10.44 6.15
CA TRP A 149 -0.32 9.91 7.36
C TRP A 149 -0.21 11.01 8.42
N ILE A 150 -0.42 10.61 9.67
CA ILE A 150 -0.43 11.51 10.83
C ILE A 150 0.80 11.23 11.70
N PRO A 151 1.83 12.09 11.65
CA PRO A 151 2.97 12.04 12.55
C PRO A 151 2.60 12.31 14.02
N THR A 152 3.46 11.95 14.96
CA THR A 152 3.19 12.16 16.40
C THR A 152 3.31 13.62 16.84
N ASP A 153 4.02 14.44 16.07
CA ASP A 153 4.11 15.90 16.24
C ASP A 153 3.01 16.67 15.51
N ALA A 154 2.08 15.97 14.86
CA ALA A 154 0.97 16.59 14.16
C ALA A 154 -0.03 17.23 15.12
N THR A 155 -0.67 18.31 14.65
CA THR A 155 -1.86 18.84 15.29
C THR A 155 -3.12 18.31 14.58
N PRO A 156 -4.28 18.25 15.26
CA PRO A 156 -5.50 17.64 14.70
C PRO A 156 -6.20 18.51 13.65
N THR A 157 -5.90 19.80 13.61
CA THR A 157 -6.62 20.78 12.80
C THR A 157 -5.78 21.35 11.67
N ALA A 158 -4.45 21.21 11.73
CA ALA A 158 -3.52 21.82 10.80
C ALA A 158 -2.87 20.75 9.92
N ALA A 159 -3.27 20.70 8.64
CA ALA A 159 -2.76 19.74 7.67
C ALA A 159 -1.27 19.94 7.35
N GLU A 160 -0.68 21.08 7.74
CA GLU A 160 0.74 21.39 7.60
C GLU A 160 1.65 20.35 8.27
N GLY A 161 1.18 19.76 9.37
CA GLY A 161 1.89 18.70 10.11
C GLY A 161 1.70 17.29 9.53
N TRP A 162 0.81 17.10 8.56
CA TRP A 162 0.49 15.79 8.01
C TRP A 162 1.30 15.51 6.74
N ILE A 163 1.35 14.25 6.32
CA ILE A 163 2.05 13.85 5.09
C ILE A 163 1.04 13.27 4.13
N SER A 164 0.84 13.89 2.98
CA SER A 164 -0.12 13.39 2.00
C SER A 164 0.37 12.10 1.34
N ASN A 165 -0.55 11.21 0.97
CA ASN A 165 -0.22 10.01 0.21
C ASN A 165 0.45 10.36 -1.11
N SER A 166 0.10 11.49 -1.73
CA SER A 166 0.77 12.00 -2.92
C SER A 166 2.24 12.34 -2.67
N ASP A 167 2.58 12.93 -1.53
CA ASP A 167 3.97 13.23 -1.17
C ASP A 167 4.75 11.96 -0.82
N ILE A 168 4.10 10.99 -0.15
CA ILE A 168 4.68 9.66 0.09
C ILE A 168 4.99 8.97 -1.24
N THR A 169 4.05 8.96 -2.18
CA THR A 169 4.27 8.39 -3.52
C THR A 169 5.43 9.07 -4.25
N LYS A 170 5.53 10.41 -4.19
CA LYS A 170 6.66 11.15 -4.80
C LYS A 170 8.00 10.77 -4.17
N LEU A 171 8.05 10.69 -2.83
CA LEU A 171 9.28 10.31 -2.12
C LEU A 171 9.70 8.87 -2.43
N LEU A 172 8.75 7.94 -2.49
CA LEU A 172 9.02 6.54 -2.82
C LEU A 172 9.40 6.36 -4.29
N ALA A 173 8.83 7.15 -5.21
CA ALA A 173 9.20 7.14 -6.62
C ALA A 173 10.67 7.55 -6.86
N ALA A 174 11.27 8.29 -5.92
CA ALA A 174 12.69 8.63 -5.97
C ALA A 174 13.62 7.50 -5.50
N VAL A 175 13.08 6.41 -4.94
CA VAL A 175 13.87 5.26 -4.49
C VAL A 175 14.15 4.36 -5.69
N PRO A 176 15.41 4.20 -6.14
CA PRO A 176 15.72 3.49 -7.38
C PRO A 176 15.68 1.96 -7.22
N ALA A 177 15.07 1.43 -6.15
CA ALA A 177 15.12 0.01 -5.81
C ALA A 177 14.48 -0.87 -6.89
N ARG A 178 15.00 -2.08 -7.08
CA ARG A 178 14.44 -3.07 -8.00
C ARG A 178 13.03 -3.48 -7.58
N GLN A 179 12.84 -3.60 -6.27
CA GLN A 179 11.59 -3.95 -5.62
C GLN A 179 11.33 -2.95 -4.50
N LEU A 180 10.14 -2.36 -4.50
CA LEU A 180 9.68 -1.46 -3.45
C LEU A 180 8.30 -1.92 -3.01
N ILE A 181 8.17 -2.26 -1.73
CA ILE A 181 6.91 -2.66 -1.11
C ILE A 181 6.57 -1.60 -0.07
N LEU A 182 5.37 -1.03 -0.18
CA LEU A 182 4.77 -0.16 0.83
C LEU A 182 3.62 -0.89 1.52
N ILE A 183 3.68 -1.00 2.84
CA ILE A 183 2.60 -1.50 3.70
C ILE A 183 2.13 -0.33 4.56
N SER A 184 0.87 0.08 4.38
CA SER A 184 0.26 1.18 5.14
C SER A 184 -0.84 0.61 6.02
N ASP A 185 -0.52 0.33 7.29
CA ASP A 185 -1.47 -0.02 8.33
C ASP A 185 -1.96 1.25 9.03
N SER A 186 -2.81 1.98 8.31
CA SER A 186 -3.39 3.24 8.79
C SER A 186 -4.87 3.28 8.47
N CYS A 187 -5.69 3.52 9.49
CA CYS A 187 -7.13 3.65 9.32
C CYS A 187 -7.48 4.96 8.60
N TYR A 188 -7.81 4.88 7.31
CA TYR A 188 -8.41 5.99 6.56
C TYR A 188 -9.92 5.95 6.73
N ARG A 189 -10.46 6.65 7.74
CA ARG A 189 -11.91 6.86 7.84
C ARG A 189 -12.22 8.33 7.60
N ALA A 190 -13.02 8.62 6.56
CA ALA A 190 -13.70 9.89 6.46
C ALA A 190 -14.67 10.02 7.64
N PRO A 191 -14.74 11.17 8.34
CA PRO A 191 -15.84 11.42 9.26
C PRO A 191 -17.17 11.26 8.52
N ASP A 192 -18.11 10.51 9.09
CA ASP A 192 -19.50 10.50 8.61
C ASP A 192 -20.07 11.91 8.87
N GLU A 193 -20.38 12.66 7.80
CA GLU A 193 -20.87 14.04 7.87
C GLU A 193 -22.20 14.18 8.62
N ARG A 194 -22.83 13.07 9.05
CA ARG A 194 -24.10 13.04 9.80
C ARG A 194 -24.01 13.25 11.30
N LYS A 195 -22.82 13.40 11.92
CA LYS A 195 -22.74 13.77 13.34
C LYS A 195 -21.88 14.99 13.56
N THR A 196 -22.56 16.11 13.76
CA THR A 196 -22.02 17.37 14.26
C THR A 196 -21.27 17.16 15.59
N GLY A 197 -20.05 17.70 15.65
CA GLY A 197 -19.35 18.01 16.90
C GLY A 197 -18.77 16.82 17.67
N GLY A 198 -17.67 16.26 17.19
CA GLY A 198 -16.86 15.36 18.01
C GLY A 198 -15.85 14.57 17.17
N PHE A 199 -14.57 14.66 17.56
CA PHE A 199 -13.56 13.69 17.15
C PHE A 199 -14.06 12.31 17.60
N VAL A 200 -14.59 11.50 16.68
CA VAL A 200 -14.86 10.09 16.96
C VAL A 200 -13.53 9.38 16.83
N ALA A 201 -12.82 9.28 17.95
CA ALA A 201 -11.77 8.29 18.12
C ALA A 201 -12.37 6.93 17.70
N CYS A 202 -11.70 6.25 16.77
CA CYS A 202 -11.99 4.85 16.54
C CYS A 202 -11.66 4.14 17.86
N GLN A 203 -12.68 3.85 18.67
CA GLN A 203 -12.56 2.86 19.73
C GLN A 203 -12.17 1.57 19.02
N ALA A 204 -10.89 1.23 19.07
CA ALA A 204 -10.43 -0.11 18.87
C ALA A 204 -11.24 -0.98 19.83
N ARG A 205 -12.17 -1.76 19.28
CA ARG A 205 -12.84 -2.81 20.03
C ARG A 205 -12.56 -4.12 19.32
N CYS A 206 -11.45 -4.74 19.72
CA CYS A 206 -11.27 -6.18 19.80
C CYS A 206 -10.87 -6.47 21.27
N PRO A 207 -11.27 -7.58 21.92
CA PRO A 207 -11.82 -8.83 21.36
C PRO A 207 -13.06 -9.40 22.10
N ALA A 208 -13.63 -10.48 21.56
CA ALA A 208 -13.46 -11.82 22.13
C ALA A 208 -13.10 -12.77 20.97
#